data_AF-A0A0D0DGA6-F1
#
_entry.id   AF-A0A0D0DGA6-F1
#
_cell.length_a   1.000
_cell.length_b   1.000
_cell.length_c   1.000
_cell.angle_alpha   90.00
_cell.angle_beta   90.00
_cell.angle_gamma   90.00
#
_symmetry.space_group_name_H-M   'P 1'
#
loop_
_entity.id
_entity.type
_entity.pdbx_description
1 polymer ?
#
loop_
_entity_poly.entity_id
_entity_poly.type
_entity_poly.pdbx_seq_one_letter_code
_entity_poly.pdbx_strand_id
1 'polypeptide(L)'
;MAWGLLSQFHLRHGSTTTADVGPATEQNSPSSQSGEGSTPASQGGEISQGRHATSMTLPSSPHAQRRPCSESMEVEAQQEQKHLKQFGISLCRTKGLPEDALDDFAVLSSKEMMITVHVDMLKLHAQRRKSQAEQFVESEEFKVYAKQNLSTFKILEVALEDPEMTEYITSLISHLLTSARSNMKQKIANHIVSKSHISVLAKSLAPGGGYEMTTAHWACIAFLHDSMIVFKSVVEDCKRHVAQKKLGAQQSALAAPDHTDENEEEQGENNSEGNSKNAKERTWMLNEYWEYINMVLHELRAEACAAETTPVARAKHMEAYVDIIF
;
A
#
# COMPACT_ATOMS: atom_id res chain seq x y z
N MET A 1 5.92 -8.22 26.13
CA MET A 1 5.37 -9.58 26.22
C MET A 1 5.23 -10.25 24.84
N ALA A 2 4.69 -9.60 23.79
CA ALA A 2 4.53 -10.23 22.47
C ALA A 2 5.84 -10.69 21.77
N TRP A 3 6.94 -9.92 21.86
CA TRP A 3 8.24 -10.33 21.30
C TRP A 3 8.87 -11.54 22.01
N GLY A 4 8.58 -11.72 23.30
CA GLY A 4 9.06 -12.88 24.04
C GLY A 4 8.41 -14.18 23.59
N LEU A 5 7.19 -14.10 23.00
CA LEU A 5 6.48 -15.25 22.46
C LEU A 5 6.92 -15.58 21.03
N LEU A 6 7.28 -14.57 20.22
CA LEU A 6 7.82 -14.78 18.86
C LEU A 6 9.29 -15.19 18.85
N SER A 7 10.12 -14.75 19.80
CA SER A 7 11.56 -15.08 19.75
C SER A 7 11.92 -16.45 20.32
N GLN A 8 11.09 -17.00 21.21
CA GLN A 8 11.22 -18.42 21.60
C GLN A 8 11.01 -19.38 20.42
N PHE A 9 10.39 -18.91 19.34
CA PHE A 9 10.18 -19.66 18.09
C PHE A 9 11.50 -19.98 17.37
N HIS A 10 12.41 -19.00 17.27
CA HIS A 10 13.66 -19.15 16.53
C HIS A 10 14.74 -19.93 17.28
N LEU A 11 14.77 -19.85 18.62
CA LEU A 11 15.82 -20.52 19.40
C LEU A 11 15.66 -22.05 19.45
N ARG A 12 14.50 -22.61 19.11
CA ARG A 12 14.19 -24.04 19.26
C ARG A 12 14.19 -24.85 17.95
N HIS A 13 14.22 -24.18 16.80
CA HIS A 13 14.22 -24.83 15.48
C HIS A 13 15.51 -24.61 14.66
N GLY A 14 16.56 -24.05 15.27
CA GLY A 14 17.91 -24.12 14.74
C GLY A 14 18.37 -25.57 14.61
N SER A 15 18.30 -26.10 13.39
CA SER A 15 18.76 -27.40 12.91
C SER A 15 19.80 -28.08 13.80
N THR A 16 19.39 -29.14 14.48
CA THR A 16 20.31 -30.21 14.89
C THR A 16 20.67 -31.02 13.65
N THR A 17 21.53 -30.45 12.80
CA THR A 17 22.34 -31.26 11.90
C THR A 17 23.37 -31.95 12.78
N THR A 18 23.07 -33.18 13.17
CA THR A 18 24.03 -34.13 13.73
C THR A 18 25.15 -34.36 12.72
N ALA A 19 26.17 -33.50 12.75
CA ALA A 19 27.44 -33.77 12.13
C ALA A 19 28.21 -34.73 13.03
N ASP A 20 28.39 -35.93 12.50
CA ASP A 20 29.18 -37.02 13.05
C ASP A 20 30.63 -36.56 13.30
N VAL A 21 31.18 -37.00 14.44
CA VAL A 21 32.48 -36.59 14.96
C VAL A 21 33.57 -37.45 14.31
N GLY A 22 34.43 -36.84 13.50
CA GLY A 22 35.71 -37.41 13.06
C GLY A 22 36.88 -36.57 13.58
N PRO A 23 37.96 -37.17 14.12
CA PRO A 23 39.02 -36.41 14.78
C PRO A 23 40.08 -35.87 13.81
N ALA A 24 40.48 -34.63 14.11
CA ALA A 24 41.80 -34.00 13.99
C ALA A 24 42.67 -34.25 12.75
N THR A 25 43.04 -33.16 12.06
CA THR A 25 44.45 -32.85 11.73
C THR A 25 44.60 -31.34 11.51
N GLU A 26 45.49 -30.72 12.29
CA GLU A 26 46.00 -29.36 12.10
C GLU A 26 46.79 -29.25 10.79
N GLN A 27 46.57 -28.18 10.01
CA GLN A 27 47.63 -27.62 9.15
C GLN A 27 47.30 -26.18 8.69
N ASN A 28 48.09 -25.25 9.21
CA ASN A 28 48.72 -24.07 8.59
C ASN A 28 48.03 -23.25 7.46
N SER A 29 48.03 -21.93 7.69
CA SER A 29 47.92 -20.77 6.77
C SER A 29 48.87 -20.84 5.53
N PRO A 30 48.88 -19.89 4.52
CA PRO A 30 48.37 -18.51 4.53
C PRO A 30 47.82 -17.91 3.19
N SER A 31 47.31 -16.67 3.30
CA SER A 31 47.36 -15.50 2.37
C SER A 31 47.37 -15.66 0.83
N SER A 32 46.52 -14.90 0.13
CA SER A 32 46.79 -14.00 -1.03
C SER A 32 45.45 -13.49 -1.61
N GLN A 33 45.16 -12.19 -1.81
CA GLN A 33 45.72 -11.14 -2.67
C GLN A 33 44.83 -10.88 -3.92
N SER A 34 44.35 -9.62 -4.03
CA SER A 34 44.18 -8.76 -5.23
C SER A 34 43.32 -9.15 -6.45
N GLY A 35 42.59 -8.14 -6.95
CA GLY A 35 42.08 -7.98 -8.33
C GLY A 35 40.70 -7.30 -8.30
N GLU A 36 40.55 -5.97 -8.34
CA GLU A 36 40.79 -5.02 -9.45
C GLU A 36 40.34 -5.51 -10.84
N GLY A 37 39.37 -4.79 -11.42
CA GLY A 37 38.89 -4.98 -12.81
C GLY A 37 37.48 -4.38 -12.99
N SER A 38 37.35 -3.07 -13.22
CA SER A 38 37.29 -2.41 -14.55
C SER A 38 35.87 -2.19 -15.08
N THR A 39 35.50 -0.89 -15.11
CA THR A 39 34.36 -0.28 -15.81
C THR A 39 34.59 -0.27 -17.34
N PRO A 40 33.51 -0.26 -18.15
CA PRO A 40 33.32 0.83 -19.12
C PRO A 40 31.85 1.30 -19.16
N ALA A 41 31.55 2.59 -19.00
CA ALA A 41 31.58 3.63 -20.03
C ALA A 41 30.76 3.26 -21.28
N SER A 42 29.47 3.62 -21.28
CA SER A 42 28.65 3.67 -22.50
C SER A 42 28.24 5.11 -22.80
N GLN A 43 28.75 5.56 -23.94
CA GLN A 43 28.35 6.72 -24.75
C GLN A 43 26.83 6.69 -24.98
N GLY A 44 26.10 7.81 -25.06
CA GLY A 44 26.40 9.00 -25.87
C GLY A 44 25.53 8.92 -27.13
N GLY A 45 24.42 9.67 -27.14
CA GLY A 45 23.45 9.65 -28.23
C GLY A 45 22.49 10.84 -28.16
N GLU A 46 23.03 12.04 -28.40
CA GLU A 46 22.25 13.22 -28.79
C GLU A 46 21.64 12.99 -30.19
N ILE A 47 20.32 13.13 -30.30
CA ILE A 47 19.65 13.35 -31.59
C ILE A 47 18.89 14.67 -31.49
N SER A 48 19.56 15.71 -31.97
CA SER A 48 18.97 16.96 -32.44
C SER A 48 18.35 16.74 -33.81
N GLN A 49 17.08 17.12 -34.00
CA GLN A 49 16.40 17.44 -35.26
C GLN A 49 14.98 17.91 -34.87
N GLY A 50 14.39 18.98 -35.39
CA GLY A 50 14.75 19.92 -36.44
C GLY A 50 13.59 20.90 -36.53
N ARG A 51 13.92 22.19 -36.58
CA ARG A 51 13.00 23.30 -36.75
C ARG A 51 12.32 23.22 -38.11
N HIS A 52 10.99 23.36 -38.17
CA HIS A 52 10.32 24.01 -39.31
C HIS A 52 9.07 24.76 -38.80
N ALA A 53 9.22 26.07 -38.64
CA ALA A 53 8.11 26.99 -38.49
C ALA A 53 7.65 27.39 -39.90
N THR A 54 6.52 26.84 -40.34
CA THR A 54 5.85 27.27 -41.56
C THR A 54 4.71 28.20 -41.18
N SER A 55 4.96 29.49 -41.30
CA SER A 55 3.94 30.54 -41.25
C SER A 55 3.03 30.39 -42.46
N MET A 56 1.75 30.10 -42.23
CA MET A 56 0.70 30.17 -43.24
C MET A 56 -0.34 31.19 -42.77
N THR A 57 -0.42 32.25 -43.56
CA THR A 57 -1.35 33.37 -43.43
C THR A 57 -2.78 32.89 -43.62
N LEU A 58 -3.67 33.21 -42.67
CA LEU A 58 -5.09 32.89 -42.73
C LEU A 58 -5.85 33.87 -43.65
N PRO A 59 -6.67 33.39 -44.61
CA PRO A 59 -7.61 34.22 -45.34
C PRO A 59 -8.78 34.64 -44.44
N SER A 60 -9.10 35.93 -44.47
CA SER A 60 -10.20 36.55 -43.74
C SER A 60 -11.55 35.99 -44.20
N SER A 61 -12.19 35.20 -43.34
CA SER A 61 -13.50 34.58 -43.58
C SER A 61 -14.64 35.54 -43.21
N PRO A 62 -15.79 35.50 -43.91
CA PRO A 62 -16.92 36.38 -43.66
C PRO A 62 -17.54 36.15 -42.27
N HIS A 63 -17.90 37.25 -41.64
CA HIS A 63 -18.55 37.33 -40.34
C HIS A 63 -19.91 36.60 -40.37
N ALA A 64 -19.91 35.31 -40.00
CA ALA A 64 -21.14 34.54 -39.80
C ALA A 64 -21.71 34.83 -38.41
N GLN A 65 -22.95 35.29 -38.37
CA GLN A 65 -23.76 35.43 -37.15
C GLN A 65 -23.73 34.10 -36.38
N ARG A 66 -23.14 34.14 -35.18
CA ARG A 66 -23.14 33.03 -34.23
C ARG A 66 -24.58 32.72 -33.85
N ARG A 67 -25.07 31.55 -34.26
CA ARG A 67 -26.22 30.94 -33.59
C ARG A 67 -25.75 30.48 -32.20
N PRO A 68 -26.55 30.69 -31.14
CA PRO A 68 -26.25 30.18 -29.81
C PRO A 68 -26.12 28.65 -29.90
N CYS A 69 -24.91 28.15 -29.66
CA CYS A 69 -24.52 26.74 -29.88
C CYS A 69 -24.90 25.83 -28.69
N SER A 70 -25.56 26.41 -27.69
CA SER A 70 -25.79 25.84 -26.37
C SER A 70 -26.81 24.68 -26.35
N GLU A 71 -27.80 24.69 -27.25
CA GLU A 71 -28.86 23.66 -27.31
C GLU A 71 -28.37 22.31 -27.85
N SER A 72 -27.26 22.28 -28.59
CA SER A 72 -26.75 21.05 -29.22
C SER A 72 -26.08 20.10 -28.22
N MET A 73 -25.45 20.61 -27.17
CA MET A 73 -24.65 19.79 -26.25
C MET A 73 -25.53 18.99 -25.28
N GLU A 74 -26.67 19.55 -24.86
CA GLU A 74 -27.59 18.86 -23.94
C GLU A 74 -28.29 17.67 -24.61
N VAL A 75 -28.68 17.83 -25.88
CA VAL A 75 -29.30 16.75 -26.67
C VAL A 75 -28.33 15.59 -26.89
N GLU A 76 -27.05 15.89 -27.13
CA GLU A 76 -26.00 14.88 -27.30
C GLU A 76 -25.77 14.10 -26.00
N ALA A 77 -25.67 14.78 -24.85
CA ALA A 77 -25.51 14.13 -23.55
C ALA A 77 -26.69 13.19 -23.20
N GLN A 78 -27.93 13.60 -23.49
CA GLN A 78 -29.12 12.75 -23.30
C GLN A 78 -29.11 11.53 -24.23
N GLN A 79 -28.64 11.69 -25.47
CA GLN A 79 -28.55 10.60 -26.43
C GLN A 79 -27.47 9.58 -26.02
N GLU A 80 -26.31 10.04 -25.56
CA GLU A 80 -25.25 9.18 -25.02
C GLU A 80 -25.73 8.38 -23.81
N GLN A 81 -26.44 9.03 -22.89
CA GLN A 81 -27.01 8.39 -21.71
C GLN A 81 -28.02 7.29 -22.10
N LYS A 82 -28.87 7.54 -23.09
CA LYS A 82 -29.80 6.54 -23.62
C LYS A 82 -29.07 5.35 -24.24
N HIS A 83 -28.00 5.59 -24.99
CA HIS A 83 -27.19 4.54 -25.59
C HIS A 83 -26.48 3.70 -24.51
N LEU A 84 -25.90 4.35 -23.49
CA LEU A 84 -25.29 3.68 -22.34
C LEU A 84 -26.30 2.81 -21.58
N LYS A 85 -27.52 3.31 -21.36
CA LYS A 85 -28.59 2.54 -20.71
C LYS A 85 -28.97 1.30 -21.53
N GLN A 86 -29.16 1.44 -22.84
CA GLN A 86 -29.45 0.29 -23.71
C GLN A 86 -28.31 -0.73 -23.74
N PHE A 87 -27.07 -0.24 -23.78
CA PHE A 87 -25.89 -1.10 -23.69
C PHE A 87 -25.82 -1.83 -22.35
N GLY A 88 -26.08 -1.12 -21.23
CA GLY A 88 -26.15 -1.69 -19.88
C GLY A 88 -27.18 -2.82 -19.78
N ILE A 89 -28.39 -2.61 -20.30
CA ILE A 89 -29.46 -3.65 -20.34
C ILE A 89 -28.98 -4.87 -21.12
N SER A 90 -28.41 -4.68 -22.31
CA SER A 90 -27.88 -5.78 -23.14
C SER A 90 -26.78 -6.56 -22.42
N LEU A 91 -25.89 -5.86 -21.73
CA LEU A 91 -24.82 -6.45 -20.95
C LEU A 91 -25.35 -7.24 -19.73
N CYS A 92 -26.27 -6.67 -18.96
CA CYS A 92 -26.94 -7.34 -17.84
C CYS A 92 -27.62 -8.63 -18.29
N ARG A 93 -28.40 -8.58 -19.37
CA ARG A 93 -29.05 -9.75 -19.96
C ARG A 93 -28.05 -10.83 -20.35
N THR A 94 -26.94 -10.44 -20.99
CA THR A 94 -25.86 -11.37 -21.40
C THR A 94 -25.17 -12.01 -20.20
N LYS A 95 -25.12 -11.33 -19.05
CA LYS A 95 -24.51 -11.83 -17.81
C LYS A 95 -25.51 -12.48 -16.85
N GLY A 96 -26.78 -12.56 -17.20
CA GLY A 96 -27.84 -13.12 -16.35
C GLY A 96 -28.15 -12.28 -15.11
N LEU A 97 -27.90 -10.97 -15.19
CA LEU A 97 -28.21 -10.00 -14.13
C LEU A 97 -29.57 -9.33 -14.39
N PRO A 98 -30.24 -8.78 -13.36
CA PRO A 98 -31.43 -7.94 -13.55
C PRO A 98 -31.15 -6.81 -14.55
N GLU A 99 -32.10 -6.56 -15.46
CA GLU A 99 -31.90 -5.60 -16.56
C GLU A 99 -31.67 -4.16 -16.07
N ASP A 100 -32.16 -3.83 -14.88
CA ASP A 100 -32.06 -2.55 -14.19
C ASP A 100 -30.83 -2.43 -13.27
N ALA A 101 -30.01 -3.49 -13.13
CA ALA A 101 -28.88 -3.50 -12.18
C ALA A 101 -27.80 -2.44 -12.46
N LEU A 102 -27.79 -1.82 -13.65
CA LEU A 102 -26.87 -0.77 -14.04
C LEU A 102 -27.55 0.59 -14.28
N ASP A 103 -28.85 0.73 -13.98
CA ASP A 103 -29.59 1.98 -14.22
C ASP A 103 -28.98 3.15 -13.45
N ASP A 104 -28.67 2.96 -12.17
CA ASP A 104 -28.00 3.95 -11.33
C ASP A 104 -26.57 4.27 -11.81
N PHE A 105 -25.96 3.35 -12.56
CA PHE A 105 -24.62 3.54 -13.09
C PHE A 105 -24.62 4.30 -14.42
N ALA A 106 -25.66 4.09 -15.24
CA ALA A 106 -25.81 4.71 -16.55
C ALA A 106 -26.13 6.20 -16.49
N VAL A 107 -26.56 6.73 -15.33
CA VAL A 107 -26.77 8.16 -15.11
C VAL A 107 -25.50 8.91 -14.72
N LEU A 108 -24.43 8.19 -14.37
CA LEU A 108 -23.16 8.79 -13.97
C LEU A 108 -22.35 9.21 -15.20
N SER A 109 -21.59 10.30 -15.07
CA SER A 109 -20.57 10.61 -16.05
C SER A 109 -19.50 9.52 -16.11
N SER A 110 -18.79 9.39 -17.23
CA SER A 110 -17.71 8.40 -17.39
C SER A 110 -16.66 8.45 -16.27
N LYS A 111 -16.35 9.66 -15.77
CA LYS A 111 -15.41 9.87 -14.65
C LYS A 111 -15.97 9.32 -13.34
N GLU A 112 -17.24 9.61 -13.03
CA GLU A 112 -17.91 9.11 -11.83
C GLU A 112 -18.03 7.59 -11.85
N MET A 113 -18.40 7.00 -13.00
CA MET A 113 -18.41 5.56 -13.19
C MET A 113 -17.06 4.92 -12.84
N MET A 114 -15.96 5.43 -13.39
CA MET A 114 -14.62 4.89 -13.13
C MET A 114 -14.24 4.99 -11.64
N ILE A 115 -14.58 6.10 -10.98
CA ILE A 115 -14.34 6.27 -9.55
C ILE A 115 -15.15 5.24 -8.76
N THR A 116 -16.43 5.07 -9.06
CA THR A 116 -17.30 4.11 -8.36
C THR A 116 -16.81 2.68 -8.53
N VAL A 117 -16.48 2.24 -9.76
CA VAL A 117 -15.89 0.90 -10.00
C VAL A 117 -14.63 0.69 -9.16
N HIS A 118 -13.75 1.69 -9.09
CA HIS A 118 -12.50 1.57 -8.35
C HIS A 118 -12.73 1.47 -6.84
N VAL A 119 -13.66 2.26 -6.29
CA VAL A 119 -14.05 2.19 -4.87
C VAL A 119 -14.65 0.82 -4.54
N ASP A 120 -15.54 0.29 -5.39
CA ASP A 120 -16.15 -1.02 -5.17
C ASP A 120 -15.14 -2.15 -5.26
N MET A 121 -14.19 -2.07 -6.20
CA MET A 121 -13.08 -3.03 -6.30
C MET A 121 -12.19 -3.00 -5.04
N LEU A 122 -11.88 -1.82 -4.51
CA LEU A 122 -11.13 -1.68 -3.25
C LEU A 122 -11.90 -2.29 -2.07
N LYS A 123 -13.21 -2.04 -1.99
CA LYS A 123 -14.10 -2.62 -0.98
C LYS A 123 -14.14 -4.14 -1.07
N LEU A 124 -14.28 -4.69 -2.28
CA LEU A 124 -14.26 -6.12 -2.54
C LEU A 124 -12.91 -6.74 -2.15
N HIS A 125 -11.78 -6.09 -2.45
CA HIS A 125 -10.45 -6.55 -2.04
C HIS A 125 -10.27 -6.52 -0.52
N ALA A 126 -10.78 -5.49 0.17
CA ALA A 126 -10.77 -5.44 1.63
C ALA A 126 -11.61 -6.59 2.23
N GLN A 127 -12.81 -6.81 1.71
CA GLN A 127 -13.69 -7.90 2.15
C GLN A 127 -13.07 -9.28 1.90
N ARG A 128 -12.49 -9.50 0.72
CA ARG A 128 -11.79 -10.77 0.40
C ARG A 128 -10.66 -11.05 1.38
N ARG A 129 -9.83 -10.04 1.70
CA ARG A 129 -8.75 -10.18 2.69
C ARG A 129 -9.28 -10.50 4.08
N LYS A 130 -10.38 -9.86 4.48
CA LYS A 130 -11.06 -10.16 5.75
C LYS A 130 -11.51 -11.62 5.78
N SER A 131 -12.24 -12.08 4.77
CA SER A 131 -12.72 -13.46 4.69
C SER A 131 -11.56 -14.48 4.60
N GLN A 132 -10.47 -14.15 3.91
CA GLN A 132 -9.27 -15.00 3.89
C GLN A 132 -8.61 -15.10 5.27
N ALA A 133 -8.55 -14.00 6.03
CA ALA A 133 -8.02 -14.00 7.38
C ALA A 133 -8.93 -14.80 8.34
N GLU A 134 -10.25 -14.66 8.23
CA GLU A 134 -11.23 -15.45 8.98
C GLU A 134 -11.08 -16.94 8.65
N GLN A 135 -11.04 -17.30 7.37
CA GLN A 135 -10.78 -18.68 6.92
C GLN A 135 -9.43 -19.21 7.41
N PHE A 136 -8.38 -18.40 7.44
CA PHE A 136 -7.08 -18.81 7.95
C PHE A 136 -7.12 -19.09 9.46
N VAL A 137 -7.77 -18.22 10.25
CA VAL A 137 -7.93 -18.45 11.70
C VAL A 137 -8.79 -19.69 11.97
N GLU A 138 -9.79 -19.96 11.14
CA GLU A 138 -10.62 -21.17 11.23
C GLU A 138 -9.94 -22.42 10.63
N SER A 139 -8.84 -22.23 9.88
CA SER A 139 -8.14 -23.32 9.19
C SER A 139 -7.48 -24.28 10.15
N GLU A 140 -7.34 -25.52 9.69
CA GLU A 140 -6.68 -26.55 10.47
C GLU A 140 -5.17 -26.31 10.59
N GLU A 141 -4.57 -25.58 9.66
CA GLU A 141 -3.18 -25.13 9.75
C GLU A 141 -2.97 -24.21 10.95
N PHE A 142 -3.83 -23.20 11.13
CA PHE A 142 -3.74 -22.31 12.28
C PHE A 142 -4.04 -23.04 13.59
N LYS A 143 -5.04 -23.95 13.61
CA LYS A 143 -5.32 -24.75 14.82
C LYS A 143 -4.17 -25.67 15.17
N VAL A 144 -3.55 -26.34 14.20
CA VAL A 144 -2.36 -27.18 14.42
C VAL A 144 -1.20 -26.32 14.94
N TYR A 145 -0.97 -25.15 14.34
CA TYR A 145 0.03 -24.20 14.82
C TYR A 145 -0.25 -23.75 16.27
N ALA A 146 -1.49 -23.36 16.57
CA ALA A 146 -1.90 -22.95 17.91
C ALA A 146 -1.71 -24.11 18.91
N LYS A 147 -2.12 -25.32 18.55
CA LYS A 147 -1.95 -26.56 19.33
C LYS A 147 -0.48 -26.87 19.62
N GLN A 148 0.37 -26.84 18.59
CA GLN A 148 1.81 -27.08 18.72
C GLN A 148 2.52 -26.03 19.59
N ASN A 149 1.96 -24.82 19.67
CA ASN A 149 2.52 -23.71 20.45
C ASN A 149 1.76 -23.43 21.76
N LEU A 150 0.85 -24.31 22.20
CA LEU A 150 0.07 -24.14 23.43
C LEU A 150 0.94 -23.93 24.66
N SER A 151 2.06 -24.64 24.76
CA SER A 151 3.01 -24.50 25.88
C SER A 151 3.62 -23.11 25.96
N THR A 152 3.83 -22.46 24.82
CA THR A 152 4.39 -21.10 24.72
C THR A 152 3.38 -20.08 25.28
N PHE A 153 2.09 -20.29 25.02
CA PHE A 153 1.02 -19.44 25.53
C PHE A 153 0.49 -19.88 26.90
N LYS A 154 0.92 -21.05 27.41
CA LYS A 154 0.38 -21.72 28.61
C LYS A 154 -1.14 -21.92 28.53
N ILE A 155 -1.67 -22.15 27.34
CA ILE A 155 -3.09 -22.42 27.11
C ILE A 155 -3.29 -23.93 27.23
N LEU A 156 -4.29 -24.36 27.99
CA LEU A 156 -4.68 -25.78 28.07
C LEU A 156 -5.40 -26.19 26.78
N GLU A 157 -5.07 -27.35 26.20
CA GLU A 157 -5.69 -27.81 24.95
C GLU A 157 -7.22 -27.91 25.05
N VAL A 158 -7.72 -28.33 26.22
CA VAL A 158 -9.16 -28.43 26.52
C VAL A 158 -9.87 -27.07 26.36
N ALA A 159 -9.17 -25.95 26.58
CA ALA A 159 -9.76 -24.61 26.41
C ALA A 159 -9.94 -24.21 24.93
N LEU A 160 -9.32 -24.93 23.98
CA LEU A 160 -9.54 -24.71 22.54
C LEU A 160 -10.67 -25.56 21.96
N GLU A 161 -11.17 -26.55 22.70
CA GLU A 161 -12.30 -27.38 22.27
C GLU A 161 -13.65 -26.73 22.60
N ASP A 162 -13.66 -25.84 23.60
CA ASP A 162 -14.81 -25.03 23.97
C ASP A 162 -14.89 -23.77 23.07
N PRO A 163 -15.97 -23.60 22.27
CA PRO A 163 -16.14 -22.43 21.40
C PRO A 163 -16.14 -21.09 22.15
N GLU A 164 -16.71 -21.03 23.35
CA GLU A 164 -16.79 -19.79 24.15
C GLU A 164 -15.39 -19.40 24.65
N MET A 165 -14.63 -20.37 25.12
CA MET A 165 -13.24 -20.17 25.53
C MET A 165 -12.34 -19.81 24.33
N THR A 166 -12.58 -20.40 23.17
CA THR A 166 -11.84 -20.08 21.93
C THR A 166 -12.07 -18.63 21.49
N GLU A 167 -13.31 -18.15 21.54
CA GLU A 167 -13.64 -16.75 21.26
C GLU A 167 -12.97 -15.81 22.27
N TYR A 168 -13.03 -16.16 23.56
CA TYR A 168 -12.36 -15.40 24.62
C TYR A 168 -10.84 -15.32 24.42
N ILE A 169 -10.18 -16.45 24.14
CA ILE A 169 -8.74 -16.51 23.86
C ILE A 169 -8.39 -15.68 22.63
N THR A 170 -9.18 -15.78 21.56
CA THR A 170 -8.98 -15.03 20.31
C THR A 170 -9.09 -13.52 20.57
N SER A 171 -10.09 -13.10 21.33
CA SER A 171 -10.29 -11.71 21.76
C SER A 171 -9.12 -11.22 22.61
N LEU A 172 -8.67 -12.02 23.58
CA LEU A 172 -7.54 -11.70 24.45
C LEU A 172 -6.23 -11.56 23.66
N ILE A 173 -5.93 -12.50 22.76
CA ILE A 173 -4.75 -12.44 21.88
C ILE A 173 -4.81 -11.18 21.01
N SER A 174 -5.96 -10.91 20.39
CA SER A 174 -6.16 -9.70 19.57
C SER A 174 -5.93 -8.42 20.37
N HIS A 175 -6.44 -8.35 21.59
CA HIS A 175 -6.23 -7.23 22.50
C HIS A 175 -4.75 -7.05 22.87
N LEU A 176 -4.08 -8.14 23.28
CA LEU A 176 -2.67 -8.12 23.66
C LEU A 176 -1.76 -7.72 22.49
N LEU A 177 -2.03 -8.24 21.29
CA LEU A 177 -1.28 -7.89 20.07
C LEU A 177 -1.50 -6.42 19.67
N THR A 178 -2.74 -5.93 19.75
CA THR A 178 -3.07 -4.53 19.47
C THR A 178 -2.39 -3.59 20.47
N SER A 179 -2.42 -3.94 21.76
CA SER A 179 -1.73 -3.20 22.82
C SER A 179 -0.21 -3.21 22.61
N ALA A 180 0.39 -4.36 22.29
CA ALA A 180 1.81 -4.48 21.97
C ALA A 180 2.19 -3.60 20.76
N ARG A 181 1.41 -3.66 19.68
CA ARG A 181 1.57 -2.80 18.49
C ARG A 181 1.49 -1.31 18.85
N SER A 182 0.52 -0.90 19.65
CA SER A 182 0.43 0.49 20.10
C SER A 182 1.67 0.91 20.92
N ASN A 183 2.11 0.06 21.85
CA ASN A 183 3.29 0.31 22.67
C ASN A 183 4.57 0.44 21.84
N MET A 184 4.80 -0.47 20.88
CA MET A 184 5.94 -0.41 19.97
C MET A 184 5.92 0.87 19.14
N LYS A 185 4.77 1.21 18.56
CA LYS A 185 4.59 2.43 17.77
C LYS A 185 4.98 3.67 18.59
N GLN A 186 4.49 3.76 19.84
CA GLN A 186 4.79 4.87 20.73
C GLN A 186 6.28 4.94 21.07
N LYS A 187 6.92 3.79 21.39
CA LYS A 187 8.35 3.73 21.71
C LYS A 187 9.23 4.17 20.54
N ILE A 188 8.94 3.68 19.33
CA ILE A 188 9.64 4.09 18.11
C ILE A 188 9.43 5.59 17.86
N ALA A 189 8.20 6.08 17.96
CA ALA A 189 7.90 7.49 17.76
C ALA A 189 8.63 8.41 18.77
N ASN A 190 8.64 8.04 20.05
CA ASN A 190 9.35 8.75 21.11
C ASN A 190 10.87 8.70 20.90
N HIS A 191 11.40 7.54 20.51
CA HIS A 191 12.82 7.36 20.22
C HIS A 191 13.28 8.30 19.10
N ILE A 192 12.54 8.36 17.98
CA ILE A 192 12.81 9.28 16.85
C ILE A 192 12.83 10.74 17.33
N VAL A 193 11.86 11.15 18.15
CA VAL A 193 11.80 12.53 18.69
C VAL A 193 12.99 12.81 19.60
N SER A 194 13.38 11.84 20.44
CA SER A 194 14.50 11.97 21.37
C SER A 194 15.88 11.90 20.69
N LYS A 195 15.95 11.45 19.43
CA LYS A 195 17.20 11.18 18.69
C LYS A 195 18.21 10.33 19.47
N SER A 196 17.71 9.41 20.29
CA SER A 196 18.58 8.52 21.07
C SER A 196 19.20 7.43 20.18
N HIS A 197 20.24 6.77 20.67
CA HIS A 197 20.88 5.68 19.93
C HIS A 197 19.91 4.49 19.75
N ILE A 198 19.97 3.77 18.62
CA ILE A 198 19.05 2.66 18.30
C ILE A 198 19.09 1.52 19.34
N SER A 199 20.21 1.36 20.04
CA SER A 199 20.31 0.39 21.14
C SER A 199 19.39 0.71 22.33
N VAL A 200 19.04 1.98 22.54
CA VAL A 200 18.06 2.39 23.57
C VAL A 200 16.66 1.94 23.15
N LEU A 201 16.30 2.10 21.88
CA LEU A 201 15.04 1.59 21.34
C LEU A 201 14.97 0.07 21.48
N ALA A 202 16.01 -0.63 21.05
CA ALA A 202 16.07 -2.09 21.13
C ALA A 202 15.88 -2.61 22.57
N LYS A 203 16.59 -2.01 23.54
CA LYS A 203 16.39 -2.33 24.97
C LYS A 203 14.98 -2.03 25.46
N SER A 204 14.36 -0.95 24.98
CA SER A 204 12.99 -0.59 25.38
C SER A 204 11.94 -1.54 24.79
N LEU A 205 12.20 -2.14 23.63
CA LEU A 205 11.32 -3.09 22.96
C LEU A 205 11.50 -4.51 23.51
N ALA A 206 12.70 -4.84 24.00
CA ALA A 206 13.02 -6.13 24.57
C ALA A 206 12.13 -6.48 25.78
N PRO A 207 11.62 -7.72 25.85
CA PRO A 207 10.87 -8.20 27.01
C PRO A 207 11.83 -8.49 28.19
N GLY A 208 11.99 -7.54 29.10
CA GLY A 208 12.81 -7.71 30.31
C GLY A 208 14.31 -7.62 30.06
N GLY A 209 15.08 -7.35 31.12
CA GLY A 209 16.49 -6.92 31.05
C GLY A 209 17.53 -7.99 30.69
N GLY A 210 17.14 -9.15 30.18
CA GLY A 210 18.04 -10.28 29.90
C GLY A 210 17.87 -10.91 28.52
N TYR A 211 17.18 -10.23 27.61
CA TYR A 211 16.90 -10.76 26.28
C TYR A 211 18.07 -10.50 25.31
N GLU A 212 18.63 -11.57 24.75
CA GLU A 212 19.70 -11.49 23.76
C GLU A 212 19.14 -11.09 22.39
N MET A 213 19.68 -10.02 21.82
CA MET A 213 19.20 -9.45 20.57
C MET A 213 20.01 -10.01 19.40
N THR A 214 19.44 -11.01 18.71
CA THR A 214 20.00 -11.55 17.45
C THR A 214 20.01 -10.52 16.31
N THR A 215 20.78 -10.80 15.25
CA THR A 215 20.84 -9.96 14.03
C THR A 215 19.47 -9.75 13.39
N ALA A 216 18.62 -10.77 13.35
CA ALA A 216 17.25 -10.69 12.86
C ALA A 216 16.45 -9.62 13.61
N HIS A 217 16.46 -9.65 14.95
CA HIS A 217 15.75 -8.65 15.74
C HIS A 217 16.25 -7.22 15.47
N TRP A 218 17.56 -7.04 15.31
CA TRP A 218 18.11 -5.73 14.94
C TRP A 218 17.61 -5.26 13.58
N ALA A 219 17.55 -6.15 12.59
CA ALA A 219 17.03 -5.85 11.27
C ALA A 219 15.54 -5.45 11.34
N CYS A 220 14.70 -6.20 12.07
CA CYS A 220 13.31 -5.84 12.30
C CYS A 220 13.17 -4.44 12.94
N ILE A 221 13.96 -4.15 13.98
CA ILE A 221 13.90 -2.88 14.71
C ILE A 221 14.34 -1.72 13.81
N ALA A 222 15.41 -1.90 13.02
CA ALA A 222 15.87 -0.91 12.05
C ALA A 222 14.79 -0.67 10.98
N PHE A 223 14.23 -1.72 10.40
CA PHE A 223 13.14 -1.61 9.41
C PHE A 223 11.93 -0.84 9.96
N LEU A 224 11.46 -1.17 11.16
CA LEU A 224 10.33 -0.48 11.79
C LEU A 224 10.67 0.98 12.12
N HIS A 225 11.89 1.25 12.55
CA HIS A 225 12.34 2.62 12.82
C HIS A 225 12.34 3.46 11.55
N ASP A 226 12.97 2.97 10.48
CA ASP A 226 13.11 3.70 9.23
C ASP A 226 11.75 3.87 8.54
N SER A 227 10.92 2.83 8.58
CA SER A 227 9.54 2.92 8.07
C SER A 227 8.71 3.97 8.80
N MET A 228 8.88 4.14 10.12
CA MET A 228 8.21 5.22 10.86
C MET A 228 8.71 6.61 10.45
N ILE A 229 10.00 6.76 10.13
CA ILE A 229 10.54 8.04 9.63
C ILE A 229 9.90 8.39 8.27
N VAL A 230 9.91 7.45 7.33
CA VAL A 230 9.28 7.62 6.01
C VAL A 230 7.80 7.92 6.16
N PHE A 231 7.09 7.15 6.98
CA PHE A 231 5.66 7.34 7.22
C PHE A 231 5.33 8.73 7.78
N LYS A 232 6.13 9.25 8.73
CA LYS A 232 5.95 10.61 9.23
C LYS A 232 6.13 11.65 8.11
N SER A 233 7.08 11.47 7.19
CA SER A 233 7.22 12.35 6.02
C SER A 233 5.96 12.33 5.17
N VAL A 234 5.47 11.14 4.81
CA VAL A 234 4.26 10.96 4.00
C VAL A 234 3.06 11.66 4.64
N VAL A 235 2.86 11.50 5.95
CA VAL A 235 1.77 12.16 6.69
C VAL A 235 1.90 13.69 6.63
N GLU A 236 3.11 14.24 6.76
CA GLU A 236 3.35 15.69 6.66
C GLU A 236 3.20 16.21 5.22
N ASP A 237 3.57 15.43 4.21
CA ASP A 237 3.32 15.75 2.79
C ASP A 237 1.80 15.80 2.53
N CYS A 238 1.03 14.81 2.98
CA CYS A 238 -0.43 14.81 2.86
C CYS A 238 -1.05 16.07 3.50
N LYS A 239 -0.58 16.47 4.69
CA LYS A 239 -1.06 17.70 5.36
C LYS A 239 -0.77 18.95 4.54
N ARG A 240 0.43 19.06 3.97
CA ARG A 240 0.83 20.19 3.11
C ARG A 240 -0.05 20.27 1.87
N HIS A 241 -0.32 19.15 1.20
CA HIS A 241 -1.21 19.11 0.04
C HIS A 241 -2.64 19.55 0.37
N VAL A 242 -3.20 19.09 1.50
CA VAL A 242 -4.54 19.52 1.95
C VAL A 242 -4.58 21.01 2.25
N ALA A 243 -3.54 21.57 2.90
CA ALA A 243 -3.45 22.99 3.20
C ALA A 243 -3.33 23.85 1.92
N GLN A 244 -2.49 23.44 0.96
CA GLN A 244 -2.33 24.14 -0.32
C GLN A 244 -3.62 24.14 -1.13
N LYS A 245 -4.33 23.01 -1.18
CA LYS A 245 -5.62 22.92 -1.88
C LYS A 245 -6.67 23.88 -1.29
N LYS A 246 -6.66 24.07 0.04
CA LYS A 246 -7.55 25.02 0.72
C LYS A 246 -7.21 26.49 0.37
N LEU A 247 -5.93 26.85 0.32
CA LEU A 247 -5.49 28.20 -0.05
C LEU A 247 -5.80 28.52 -1.52
N GLY A 248 -5.56 27.57 -2.42
CA GLY A 248 -5.89 27.73 -3.84
C GLY A 248 -7.39 27.97 -4.06
N ALA A 249 -8.25 27.19 -3.40
CA ALA A 249 -9.70 27.38 -3.48
C ALA A 249 -10.17 28.75 -2.96
N GLN A 250 -9.54 29.27 -1.90
CA GLN A 250 -9.87 30.61 -1.37
C GLN A 250 -9.41 31.73 -2.30
N GLN A 251 -8.25 31.60 -2.95
CA GLN A 251 -7.78 32.58 -3.93
C GLN A 251 -8.65 32.60 -5.17
N SER A 252 -9.10 31.43 -5.67
CA SER A 252 -10.06 31.35 -6.77
C SER A 252 -11.41 31.99 -6.43
N ALA A 253 -11.87 31.87 -5.17
CA ALA A 253 -13.14 32.46 -4.74
C ALA A 253 -13.08 33.99 -4.60
N LEU A 254 -11.91 34.56 -4.29
CA LEU A 254 -11.72 36.01 -4.13
C LEU A 254 -11.40 36.74 -5.44
N ALA A 255 -11.00 36.01 -6.48
CA ALA A 255 -10.70 36.55 -7.80
C ALA A 255 -11.94 36.62 -8.71
N ALA A 256 -13.13 36.24 -8.24
CA ALA A 256 -14.39 36.52 -8.93
C ALA A 256 -14.67 38.03 -8.81
N PRO A 257 -14.52 38.82 -9.89
CA PRO A 257 -14.80 40.25 -9.84
C PRO A 257 -16.30 40.43 -9.62
N ASP A 258 -16.65 41.30 -8.68
CA ASP A 258 -18.01 41.81 -8.49
C ASP A 258 -18.37 42.74 -9.65
N HIS A 259 -18.50 42.17 -10.85
CA HIS A 259 -19.17 42.82 -11.97
C HIS A 259 -20.65 42.43 -11.90
N THR A 260 -21.39 43.18 -11.09
CA THR A 260 -22.82 43.38 -11.30
C THR A 260 -22.97 44.20 -12.57
N ASP A 261 -22.90 43.54 -13.72
CA ASP A 261 -23.50 44.04 -14.94
C ASP A 261 -24.53 43.00 -15.38
N GLU A 262 -25.79 43.43 -15.32
CA GLU A 262 -26.93 42.75 -15.89
C GLU A 262 -26.71 42.64 -17.40
N ASN A 263 -26.07 41.57 -17.86
CA ASN A 263 -26.13 41.21 -19.27
C ASN A 263 -26.09 39.70 -19.42
N GLU A 264 -27.27 39.15 -19.63
CA GLU A 264 -27.49 37.79 -20.10
C GLU A 264 -26.81 37.63 -21.46
N GLU A 265 -25.71 36.88 -21.57
CA GLU A 265 -25.42 36.06 -22.76
C GLU A 265 -24.16 35.16 -22.58
N GLU A 266 -24.43 33.86 -22.71
CA GLU A 266 -23.58 32.72 -23.12
C GLU A 266 -22.19 32.49 -22.49
N GLN A 267 -22.18 31.50 -21.60
CA GLN A 267 -21.02 30.73 -21.13
C GLN A 267 -20.33 29.96 -22.26
N GLY A 268 -19.04 30.23 -22.47
CA GLY A 268 -18.11 29.35 -23.19
C GLY A 268 -17.28 28.52 -22.20
N GLU A 269 -17.49 27.21 -22.19
CA GLU A 269 -16.72 26.24 -21.39
C GLU A 269 -15.29 26.09 -21.92
N ASN A 270 -14.32 26.65 -21.20
CA ASN A 270 -12.91 26.32 -21.41
C ASN A 270 -12.53 25.12 -20.52
N ASN A 271 -12.58 23.94 -21.15
CA ASN A 271 -12.03 22.69 -20.64
C ASN A 271 -10.50 22.77 -20.56
N SER A 272 -9.96 23.03 -19.36
CA SER A 272 -8.53 22.83 -19.09
C SER A 272 -8.27 21.35 -18.81
N GLU A 273 -7.71 20.72 -19.83
CA GLU A 273 -7.22 19.37 -19.93
C GLU A 273 -6.09 19.09 -18.94
N GLY A 274 -6.28 18.10 -18.08
CA GLY A 274 -5.33 17.69 -17.05
C GLY A 274 -5.73 16.33 -16.48
N ASN A 275 -6.01 15.37 -17.37
CA ASN A 275 -6.46 14.02 -17.03
C ASN A 275 -5.28 13.13 -16.60
N SER A 276 -4.54 13.55 -15.57
CA SER A 276 -3.70 12.62 -14.82
C SER A 276 -4.66 11.76 -13.99
N LYS A 277 -4.62 10.45 -14.20
CA LYS A 277 -5.42 9.47 -13.45
C LYS A 277 -5.01 9.55 -11.99
N ASN A 278 -5.67 10.42 -11.25
CA ASN A 278 -5.50 10.60 -9.81
C ASN A 278 -6.00 9.32 -9.13
N ALA A 279 -5.14 8.30 -9.04
CA ALA A 279 -5.25 7.31 -7.99
C ALA A 279 -5.42 8.12 -6.72
N LYS A 280 -6.63 8.10 -6.15
CA LYS A 280 -7.07 9.03 -5.12
C LYS A 280 -6.05 8.94 -3.99
N GLU A 281 -5.17 9.93 -3.94
CA GLU A 281 -3.97 9.87 -3.10
C GLU A 281 -4.44 9.66 -1.67
N ARG A 282 -4.11 8.50 -1.12
CA ARG A 282 -4.63 8.09 0.19
C ARG A 282 -4.05 9.06 1.22
N THR A 283 -4.91 9.82 1.89
CA THR A 283 -4.49 10.66 3.02
C THR A 283 -4.18 9.75 4.21
N TRP A 284 -2.89 9.63 4.55
CA TRP A 284 -2.46 8.85 5.70
C TRP A 284 -2.55 9.63 7.00
N MET A 285 -2.98 8.96 8.07
CA MET A 285 -3.03 9.49 9.44
C MET A 285 -2.11 8.69 10.38
N LEU A 286 -1.62 9.32 11.46
CA LEU A 286 -0.65 8.69 12.37
C LEU A 286 -1.15 7.41 13.06
N ASN A 287 -2.47 7.23 13.19
CA ASN A 287 -3.08 6.01 13.69
C ASN A 287 -2.99 4.83 12.70
N GLU A 288 -2.82 5.08 11.40
CA GLU A 288 -2.75 4.08 10.32
C GLU A 288 -1.35 3.52 10.07
N TYR A 289 -0.36 3.83 10.92
CA TYR A 289 1.03 3.37 10.76
C TYR A 289 1.15 1.85 10.49
N TRP A 290 0.39 1.02 11.22
CA TRP A 290 0.46 -0.43 11.04
C TRP A 290 -0.13 -0.90 9.71
N GLU A 291 -1.11 -0.16 9.16
CA GLU A 291 -1.61 -0.43 7.81
C GLU A 291 -0.60 -0.06 6.74
N TYR A 292 0.12 1.05 6.94
CA TYR A 292 1.25 1.44 6.09
C TYR A 292 2.34 0.37 6.11
N ILE A 293 2.73 -0.16 7.28
CA ILE A 293 3.68 -1.27 7.37
C ILE A 293 3.18 -2.51 6.62
N ASN A 294 1.91 -2.88 6.78
CA ASN A 294 1.35 -4.02 6.06
C ASN A 294 1.39 -3.83 4.53
N MET A 295 1.15 -2.60 4.06
CA MET A 295 1.25 -2.25 2.64
C MET A 295 2.70 -2.37 2.15
N VAL A 296 3.67 -1.77 2.84
CA VAL A 296 5.10 -1.87 2.48
C VAL A 296 5.56 -3.32 2.45
N LEU A 297 5.22 -4.11 3.47
CA LEU A 297 5.56 -5.53 3.51
C LEU A 297 4.91 -6.34 2.37
N HIS A 298 3.69 -5.98 1.98
CA HIS A 298 3.03 -6.60 0.84
C HIS A 298 3.72 -6.25 -0.49
N GLU A 299 4.10 -4.99 -0.68
CA GLU A 299 4.84 -4.53 -1.86
C GLU A 299 6.20 -5.21 -1.97
N LEU A 300 6.96 -5.28 -0.88
CA LEU A 300 8.25 -5.98 -0.83
C LEU A 300 8.11 -7.46 -1.19
N ARG A 301 7.05 -8.14 -0.72
CA ARG A 301 6.77 -9.53 -1.11
C ARG A 301 6.40 -9.65 -2.59
N ALA A 302 5.62 -8.72 -3.12
CA ALA A 302 5.23 -8.74 -4.53
C ALA A 302 6.44 -8.53 -5.44
N GLU A 303 7.32 -7.58 -5.09
CA GLU A 303 8.58 -7.32 -5.78
C GLU A 303 9.52 -8.52 -5.70
N ALA A 304 9.70 -9.10 -4.51
CA ALA A 304 10.43 -10.34 -4.31
C ALA A 304 9.90 -11.49 -5.18
N CYS A 305 8.58 -11.63 -5.29
CA CYS A 305 7.96 -12.65 -6.14
C CYS A 305 8.16 -12.37 -7.64
N ALA A 306 8.23 -11.10 -8.04
CA ALA A 306 8.44 -10.71 -9.42
C ALA A 306 9.91 -10.88 -9.86
N ALA A 307 10.85 -10.62 -8.96
CA ALA A 307 12.29 -10.79 -9.20
C ALA A 307 12.67 -12.27 -9.39
N GLU A 308 11.99 -13.18 -8.70
CA GLU A 308 12.30 -14.61 -8.73
C GLU A 308 11.48 -15.37 -9.78
N THR A 309 12.15 -15.83 -10.83
CA THR A 309 11.56 -16.56 -11.95
C THR A 309 11.24 -18.02 -11.62
N THR A 310 11.88 -18.59 -10.59
CA THR A 310 11.67 -19.98 -10.19
C THR A 310 10.93 -20.09 -8.86
N PRO A 311 10.03 -21.08 -8.70
CA PRO A 311 9.33 -21.31 -7.42
C PRO A 311 10.29 -21.60 -6.25
N VAL A 312 11.41 -22.29 -6.51
CA VAL A 312 12.38 -22.65 -5.47
C VAL A 312 13.17 -21.44 -5.00
N ALA A 313 13.62 -20.58 -5.91
CA ALA A 313 14.32 -19.35 -5.55
C ALA A 313 13.38 -18.37 -4.83
N ARG A 314 12.11 -18.31 -5.26
CA ARG A 314 11.07 -17.55 -4.56
C ARG A 314 10.85 -18.03 -3.13
N ALA A 315 10.80 -19.34 -2.90
CA ALA A 315 10.67 -19.89 -1.55
C ALA A 315 11.86 -19.51 -0.66
N LYS A 316 13.10 -19.69 -1.16
CA LYS A 316 14.32 -19.28 -0.44
C LYS A 316 14.37 -17.78 -0.15
N HIS A 317 13.97 -16.95 -1.12
CA HIS A 317 13.98 -15.50 -0.95
C HIS A 317 12.92 -15.05 0.07
N MET A 318 11.77 -15.71 0.11
CA MET A 318 10.73 -15.46 1.12
C MET A 318 11.15 -15.96 2.51
N GLU A 319 11.84 -17.10 2.62
CA GLU A 319 12.43 -17.57 3.89
C GLU A 319 13.43 -16.54 4.44
N ALA A 320 14.35 -16.05 3.61
CA ALA A 320 15.29 -15.00 4.02
C ALA A 320 14.57 -13.72 4.50
N TYR A 321 13.43 -13.37 3.89
CA TYR A 321 12.61 -12.25 4.31
C TYR A 321 11.88 -12.49 5.64
N VAL A 322 11.38 -13.70 5.86
CA VAL A 322 10.72 -14.08 7.12
C VAL A 322 11.73 -14.04 8.26
N ASP A 323 12.93 -14.56 8.05
CA ASP A 323 14.02 -14.52 9.03
C ASP A 323 14.49 -13.09 9.36
N ILE A 324 14.23 -12.12 8.47
CA ILE A 324 14.55 -10.70 8.66
C ILE A 324 13.42 -9.97 9.39
N ILE A 325 12.17 -10.45 9.34
CA ILE A 325 10.98 -9.74 9.83
C ILE A 325 10.42 -10.35 11.13
N PHE A 326 10.60 -11.66 11.37
CA PHE A 326 10.02 -12.42 12.48
C PHE A 326 11.07 -13.20 13.28
#